data_AF-A0A7W2E9Z1-F1
#
_entry.id   AF-A0A7W2E9Z1-F1
#
_cell.length_a   1.000
_cell.length_b   1.000
_cell.length_c   1.000
_cell.angle_alpha   90.00
_cell.angle_beta   90.00
_cell.angle_gamma   90.00
#
_symmetry.space_group_name_H-M   'P 1'
#
loop_
_entity.id
_entity.type
_entity.pdbx_description
1 polymer ?
#
loop_
_entity_poly.entity_id
_entity_poly.type
_entity_poly.pdbx_seq_one_letter_code
_entity_poly.pdbx_strand_id
1 'polypeptide(L)'
;MPVNKRIAALTAAAALVLAGCSDEAASEDPTGNSASTAPAADLTGNAVTLESGAVRAKAAKDAADGSDMTSIFGTLHNNTDKDITVVGFTTSLGEADYQIHEVVDGMMRQKDGGFDIPAGGTHELAPGGDHFMVMGYAPAIEAGDTIDVTLLLEGGATATVSDVAVRTMLSGDESYGDLGEHADHAEHADHAEHKH
;
A
#
# COMPACT_ATOMS: atom_id res chain seq x y z
N MET A 1 -10.33 -72.96 55.67
CA MET A 1 -10.32 -72.07 56.84
C MET A 1 -8.90 -71.56 57.04
N PRO A 2 -8.68 -70.31 57.53
CA PRO A 2 -9.57 -69.13 57.48
C PRO A 2 -9.59 -68.59 56.03
N VAL A 3 -9.37 -67.33 55.58
CA VAL A 3 -9.15 -65.98 56.18
C VAL A 3 -9.71 -64.90 55.21
N ASN A 4 -9.99 -63.69 55.70
CA ASN A 4 -10.38 -62.51 54.89
C ASN A 4 -9.48 -61.29 55.20
N LYS A 5 -9.44 -60.31 54.25
CA LYS A 5 -9.30 -58.82 54.38
C LYS A 5 -8.26 -58.23 53.40
N ARG A 6 -8.42 -57.02 52.83
CA ARG A 6 -9.59 -56.11 52.67
C ARG A 6 -9.27 -55.03 51.61
N ILE A 7 -10.31 -54.59 50.88
CA ILE A 7 -10.58 -53.23 50.38
C ILE A 7 -9.39 -52.38 49.88
N ALA A 8 -9.41 -52.09 48.57
CA ALA A 8 -9.30 -50.73 48.07
C ALA A 8 -10.29 -50.59 46.89
N ALA A 9 -11.21 -49.63 46.97
CA ALA A 9 -12.16 -49.34 45.91
C ALA A 9 -12.07 -47.84 45.57
N LEU A 10 -12.17 -47.51 44.29
CA LEU A 10 -12.52 -46.16 43.85
C LEU A 10 -13.80 -46.26 43.01
N THR A 11 -14.70 -45.30 43.20
CA THR A 11 -16.10 -45.39 42.80
C THR A 11 -16.37 -44.82 41.42
N ALA A 12 -17.45 -45.29 40.79
CA ALA A 12 -17.92 -44.86 39.48
C ALA A 12 -18.98 -43.74 39.55
N ALA A 13 -19.35 -43.25 38.36
CA ALA A 13 -20.47 -42.35 38.09
C ALA A 13 -20.31 -40.89 38.60
N ALA A 14 -21.09 -39.90 38.13
CA ALA A 14 -22.21 -39.95 37.17
C ALA A 14 -22.19 -38.73 36.24
N ALA A 15 -22.88 -38.81 35.10
CA ALA A 15 -23.26 -37.63 34.33
C ALA A 15 -24.51 -37.00 34.97
N LEU A 16 -24.47 -35.70 35.24
CA LEU A 16 -25.66 -34.87 35.47
C LEU A 16 -25.71 -33.76 34.43
N VAL A 17 -26.77 -33.76 33.63
CA VAL A 17 -27.19 -32.59 32.85
C VAL A 17 -28.13 -31.78 33.72
N LEU A 18 -27.94 -30.46 33.79
CA LEU A 18 -28.96 -29.56 34.32
C LEU A 18 -29.03 -28.32 33.42
N ALA A 19 -30.11 -28.19 32.66
CA ALA A 19 -30.39 -26.99 31.89
C ALA A 19 -30.95 -25.90 32.82
N GLY A 20 -30.53 -24.66 32.60
CA GLY A 20 -31.08 -23.47 33.24
C GLY A 20 -31.42 -22.45 32.17
N CYS A 21 -32.68 -22.43 31.72
CA CYS A 21 -33.15 -21.40 30.80
C CYS A 21 -33.51 -20.12 31.56
N SER A 22 -33.15 -18.98 30.99
CA SER A 22 -33.99 -17.78 31.03
C SER A 22 -34.42 -17.53 29.60
N ASP A 23 -35.72 -17.33 29.39
CA ASP A 23 -36.38 -17.31 28.08
C ASP A 23 -37.10 -15.95 27.92
N GLU A 24 -36.96 -15.31 26.77
CA GLU A 24 -38.01 -14.54 26.08
C GLU A 24 -37.50 -14.07 24.70
N ALA A 25 -38.42 -13.95 23.73
CA ALA A 25 -38.29 -13.63 22.30
C ALA A 25 -37.22 -12.56 21.87
N ALA A 26 -36.75 -12.51 20.61
CA ALA A 26 -37.51 -12.83 19.39
C ALA A 26 -36.69 -13.07 18.09
N SER A 27 -37.32 -13.87 17.20
CA SER A 27 -37.31 -13.76 15.72
C SER A 27 -36.06 -14.10 14.89
N GLU A 28 -36.35 -14.47 13.63
CA GLU A 28 -35.43 -14.98 12.60
C GLU A 28 -35.10 -13.89 11.57
N ASP A 29 -33.84 -13.83 11.07
CA ASP A 29 -33.50 -13.59 9.65
C ASP A 29 -32.02 -13.95 9.37
N PRO A 30 -31.63 -14.48 8.18
CA PRO A 30 -30.28 -14.96 7.94
C PRO A 30 -29.36 -13.89 7.31
N THR A 31 -28.80 -13.03 8.15
CA THR A 31 -27.60 -12.23 7.83
C THR A 31 -26.48 -12.60 8.81
N GLY A 32 -25.21 -12.74 8.41
CA GLY A 32 -24.58 -12.29 7.18
C GLY A 32 -23.43 -11.38 7.55
N ASN A 33 -22.20 -11.78 7.20
CA ASN A 33 -20.96 -11.11 7.57
C ASN A 33 -20.69 -11.01 9.10
N SER A 34 -20.11 -12.07 9.67
CA SER A 34 -19.23 -11.92 10.83
C SER A 34 -18.00 -11.12 10.41
N ALA A 35 -18.14 -9.80 10.37
CA ALA A 35 -17.02 -8.88 10.24
C ALA A 35 -16.10 -9.07 11.45
N SER A 36 -15.13 -9.96 11.31
CA SER A 36 -14.00 -10.05 12.23
C SER A 36 -13.17 -8.78 12.03
N THR A 37 -13.53 -7.72 12.74
CA THR A 37 -12.64 -6.58 12.98
C THR A 37 -11.45 -7.09 13.78
N ALA A 38 -10.51 -7.71 13.08
CA ALA A 38 -9.16 -7.86 13.55
C ALA A 38 -8.65 -6.45 13.94
N PRO A 39 -7.80 -6.33 14.96
CA PRO A 39 -7.06 -5.08 15.12
C PRO A 39 -6.30 -4.80 13.83
N ALA A 40 -6.20 -3.52 13.45
CA ALA A 40 -5.26 -3.06 12.44
C ALA A 40 -3.86 -3.57 12.82
N ALA A 41 -3.43 -4.65 12.17
CA ALA A 41 -2.22 -5.37 12.52
C ALA A 41 -1.06 -4.66 11.82
N ASP A 42 -0.49 -3.66 12.49
CA ASP A 42 0.68 -2.95 12.01
C ASP A 42 1.84 -3.96 11.82
N LEU A 43 2.20 -4.23 10.56
CA LEU A 43 3.14 -5.28 10.16
C LEU A 43 4.58 -4.79 10.39
N THR A 44 4.89 -4.60 11.67
CA THR A 44 6.15 -4.04 12.18
C THR A 44 7.35 -4.94 11.85
N GLY A 45 8.00 -4.65 10.73
CA GLY A 45 9.19 -5.35 10.23
C GLY A 45 9.19 -5.40 8.70
N ASN A 46 10.11 -6.19 8.12
CA ASN A 46 10.29 -6.35 6.68
C ASN A 46 9.15 -7.14 5.97
N ALA A 47 7.89 -7.06 6.44
CA ALA A 47 6.76 -7.77 5.85
C ALA A 47 6.58 -7.44 4.36
N VAL A 48 6.75 -6.17 4.01
CA VAL A 48 6.99 -5.71 2.63
C VAL A 48 8.32 -4.95 2.59
N THR A 49 9.09 -5.11 1.51
CA THR A 49 10.34 -4.37 1.25
C THR A 49 10.35 -3.85 -0.17
N LEU A 50 10.87 -2.63 -0.40
CA LEU A 50 11.03 -2.04 -1.73
C LEU A 50 12.49 -2.21 -2.21
N GLU A 51 12.74 -3.17 -3.09
CA GLU A 51 14.04 -3.35 -3.74
C GLU A 51 14.24 -2.32 -4.87
N SER A 52 15.46 -1.80 -5.02
CA SER A 52 15.80 -0.73 -5.98
C SER A 52 14.93 0.54 -5.85
N GLY A 53 14.26 0.70 -4.71
CA GLY A 53 13.31 1.77 -4.43
C GLY A 53 13.91 3.16 -4.52
N ALA A 54 13.17 4.08 -5.16
CA ALA A 54 13.52 5.49 -5.17
C ALA A 54 12.30 6.41 -5.34
N VAL A 55 12.33 7.53 -4.63
CA VAL A 55 11.42 8.67 -4.85
C VAL A 55 12.05 9.64 -5.84
N ARG A 56 11.25 10.23 -6.73
CA ARG A 56 11.76 11.21 -7.70
C ARG A 56 12.03 12.57 -7.02
N ALA A 57 13.28 13.04 -7.09
CA ALA A 57 13.68 14.38 -6.66
C ALA A 57 12.94 15.45 -7.47
N LYS A 58 12.60 16.58 -6.84
CA LYS A 58 11.96 17.73 -7.51
C LYS A 58 12.32 19.07 -6.86
N ALA A 59 12.24 20.13 -7.65
CA ALA A 59 12.24 21.50 -7.13
C ALA A 59 10.85 21.86 -6.55
N ALA A 60 10.81 22.81 -5.62
CA ALA A 60 9.55 23.32 -5.06
C ALA A 60 8.66 23.93 -6.15
N LYS A 61 7.34 23.95 -5.93
CA LYS A 61 6.34 24.41 -6.91
C LYS A 61 6.62 25.80 -7.49
N ASP A 62 7.17 26.72 -6.69
CA ASP A 62 7.47 28.10 -7.11
C ASP A 62 8.81 28.26 -7.88
N ALA A 63 9.51 27.16 -8.18
CA ALA A 63 10.71 27.16 -9.03
C ALA A 63 10.37 27.07 -10.53
N ALA A 64 11.28 27.49 -11.40
CA ALA A 64 11.09 27.46 -12.85
C ALA A 64 10.83 26.05 -13.41
N ASP A 65 11.55 25.05 -12.89
CA ASP A 65 11.36 23.63 -13.17
C ASP A 65 10.63 22.92 -12.00
N GLY A 66 9.76 23.66 -11.32
CA GLY A 66 9.04 23.23 -10.12
C GLY A 66 7.84 22.32 -10.39
N SER A 67 7.48 21.49 -9.41
CA SER A 67 6.23 20.72 -9.44
C SER A 67 5.75 20.43 -8.02
N ASP A 68 4.44 20.30 -7.83
CA ASP A 68 3.85 19.70 -6.61
C ASP A 68 3.74 18.17 -6.69
N MET A 69 4.11 17.57 -7.82
CA MET A 69 4.00 16.12 -8.09
C MET A 69 5.34 15.40 -7.90
N THR A 70 5.34 14.18 -7.37
CA THR A 70 6.47 13.24 -7.45
C THR A 70 5.99 11.80 -7.61
N SER A 71 6.84 10.94 -8.15
CA SER A 71 6.57 9.52 -8.37
C SER A 71 7.55 8.66 -7.57
N ILE A 72 7.10 7.50 -7.10
CA ILE A 72 7.91 6.50 -6.39
C ILE A 72 7.91 5.21 -7.21
N PHE A 73 9.11 4.69 -7.47
CA PHE A 73 9.36 3.50 -8.27
C PHE A 73 10.24 2.49 -7.51
N GLY A 74 10.24 1.23 -7.96
CA GLY A 74 10.99 0.12 -7.36
C GLY A 74 10.15 -1.16 -7.25
N THR A 75 10.76 -2.27 -6.86
CA THR A 75 10.07 -3.57 -6.77
C THR A 75 9.65 -3.85 -5.34
N LEU A 76 8.35 -3.85 -5.06
CA LEU A 76 7.81 -4.33 -3.79
C LEU A 76 7.95 -5.85 -3.72
N HIS A 77 8.38 -6.37 -2.57
CA HIS A 77 8.51 -7.79 -2.29
C HIS A 77 7.78 -8.13 -0.99
N ASN A 78 6.83 -9.05 -1.06
CA ASN A 78 6.06 -9.55 0.08
C ASN A 78 6.83 -10.71 0.74
N ASN A 79 7.44 -10.46 1.89
CA ASN A 79 8.23 -11.45 2.62
C ASN A 79 7.37 -12.31 3.58
N THR A 80 6.04 -12.27 3.48
CA THR A 80 5.11 -13.01 4.37
C THR A 80 4.57 -14.30 3.73
N ASP A 81 4.00 -15.16 4.58
CA ASP A 81 3.35 -16.42 4.20
C ASP A 81 1.94 -16.26 3.57
N LYS A 82 1.51 -15.02 3.28
CA LYS A 82 0.15 -14.69 2.82
C LYS A 82 0.17 -13.65 1.71
N ASP A 83 -0.87 -13.65 0.89
CA ASP A 83 -1.07 -12.62 -0.12
C ASP A 83 -1.39 -11.28 0.57
N ILE A 84 -0.84 -10.18 0.06
CA ILE A 84 -0.99 -8.81 0.60
C ILE A 84 -1.60 -7.92 -0.48
N THR A 85 -2.83 -7.46 -0.25
CA THR A 85 -3.49 -6.44 -1.07
C THR A 85 -3.10 -5.05 -0.58
N VAL A 86 -2.39 -4.28 -1.40
CA VAL A 86 -2.07 -2.87 -1.15
C VAL A 86 -3.19 -2.02 -1.73
N VAL A 87 -3.98 -1.36 -0.86
CA VAL A 87 -5.13 -0.53 -1.24
C VAL A 87 -4.79 0.97 -1.32
N GLY A 88 -3.59 1.36 -0.88
CA GLY A 88 -3.09 2.73 -0.91
C GLY A 88 -1.71 2.84 -0.27
N PHE A 89 -1.20 4.06 -0.15
CA PHE A 89 0.03 4.36 0.60
C PHE A 89 -0.02 5.78 1.17
N THR A 90 0.94 6.09 2.04
CA THR A 90 1.24 7.42 2.58
C THR A 90 2.76 7.56 2.73
N THR A 91 3.28 8.75 3.03
CA THR A 91 4.73 8.95 3.24
C THR A 91 5.04 9.91 4.39
N SER A 92 6.29 9.95 4.82
CA SER A 92 6.79 10.94 5.80
C SER A 92 6.71 12.40 5.33
N LEU A 93 6.33 12.67 4.07
CA LEU A 93 6.07 14.02 3.55
C LEU A 93 4.83 14.69 4.19
N GLY A 94 3.92 13.91 4.81
CA GLY A 94 2.77 14.44 5.55
C GLY A 94 1.54 14.69 4.67
N GLU A 95 0.97 15.90 4.73
CA GLU A 95 -0.24 16.29 4.01
C GLU A 95 0.03 16.46 2.51
N ALA A 96 -0.22 15.39 1.76
CA ALA A 96 -0.15 15.31 0.30
C ALA A 96 -1.20 14.30 -0.21
N ASP A 97 -1.57 14.39 -1.48
CA ASP A 97 -2.55 13.51 -2.12
C ASP A 97 -1.85 12.26 -2.67
N TYR A 98 -2.04 11.12 -2.00
CA TYR A 98 -1.41 9.84 -2.34
C TYR A 98 -2.30 9.02 -3.28
N GLN A 99 -1.80 8.71 -4.48
CA GLN A 99 -2.56 8.05 -5.55
C GLN A 99 -1.74 6.91 -6.17
N ILE A 100 -2.36 5.75 -6.39
CA ILE A 100 -1.79 4.68 -7.22
C ILE A 100 -2.18 4.98 -8.67
N HIS A 101 -1.23 4.92 -9.59
CA HIS A 101 -1.46 5.10 -11.03
C HIS A 101 -0.95 3.89 -11.80
N GLU A 102 -1.60 3.61 -12.93
CA GLU A 102 -1.21 2.56 -13.87
C GLU A 102 -1.18 3.11 -15.30
N VAL A 103 -0.42 2.47 -16.19
CA VAL A 103 -0.39 2.82 -17.61
C VAL A 103 -1.04 1.70 -18.41
N VAL A 104 -2.22 1.99 -18.97
CA VAL A 104 -3.03 1.04 -19.75
C VAL A 104 -3.28 1.63 -21.14
N ASP A 105 -2.97 0.84 -22.17
CA ASP A 105 -2.94 1.26 -23.59
C ASP A 105 -2.03 2.48 -23.87
N GLY A 106 -0.96 2.63 -23.08
CA GLY A 106 -0.05 3.78 -23.15
C GLY A 106 -0.59 5.06 -22.51
N MET A 107 -1.79 5.02 -21.91
CA MET A 107 -2.40 6.14 -21.18
C MET A 107 -2.29 5.90 -19.68
N MET A 108 -1.59 6.80 -19.00
CA MET A 108 -1.53 6.87 -17.54
C MET A 108 -2.89 7.24 -16.96
N ARG A 109 -3.31 6.54 -15.90
CA ARG A 109 -4.57 6.76 -15.18
C ARG A 109 -4.42 6.42 -13.70
N GLN A 110 -5.24 7.05 -12.86
CA GLN A 110 -5.40 6.63 -11.47
C GLN A 110 -6.03 5.22 -11.42
N LYS A 111 -5.53 4.38 -10.50
CA LYS A 111 -5.96 2.99 -10.29
C LYS A 111 -6.79 2.87 -9.01
N ASP A 112 -8.11 2.86 -9.15
CA ASP A 112 -9.01 2.60 -8.03
C ASP A 112 -8.95 1.12 -7.61
N GLY A 113 -8.62 0.86 -6.33
CA GLY A 113 -8.55 -0.48 -5.73
C GLY A 113 -7.15 -1.05 -5.49
N GLY A 114 -6.09 -0.42 -6.03
CA GLY A 114 -4.71 -0.83 -5.77
C GLY A 114 -4.31 -2.15 -6.43
N PHE A 115 -3.53 -2.99 -5.75
CA PHE A 115 -3.00 -4.25 -6.31
C PHE A 115 -2.64 -5.32 -5.26
N ASP A 116 -2.65 -6.58 -5.68
CA ASP A 116 -2.22 -7.73 -4.89
C ASP A 116 -0.74 -8.07 -5.09
N ILE A 117 -0.05 -8.41 -4.00
CA ILE A 117 1.29 -9.01 -4.00
C ILE A 117 1.18 -10.41 -3.37
N PRO A 118 1.37 -11.51 -4.12
CA PRO A 118 1.21 -12.86 -3.58
C PRO A 118 2.28 -13.21 -2.54
N ALA A 119 2.01 -14.20 -1.70
CA ALA A 119 2.92 -14.69 -0.65
C ALA A 119 4.31 -15.05 -1.21
N GLY A 120 5.38 -14.42 -0.69
CA GLY A 120 6.75 -14.59 -1.20
C GLY A 120 6.98 -14.06 -2.63
N GLY A 121 6.10 -13.19 -3.13
CA GLY A 121 6.13 -12.66 -4.49
C GLY A 121 6.49 -11.17 -4.57
N THR A 122 6.71 -10.70 -5.80
CA THR A 122 7.02 -9.30 -6.12
C THR A 122 5.90 -8.58 -6.88
N HIS A 123 5.90 -7.26 -6.81
CA HIS A 123 5.16 -6.35 -7.67
C HIS A 123 6.09 -5.20 -8.09
N GLU A 124 6.22 -4.92 -9.37
CA GLU A 124 7.18 -3.94 -9.92
C GLU A 124 6.50 -2.59 -10.18
N LEU A 125 6.97 -1.52 -9.53
CA LEU A 125 6.53 -0.16 -9.76
C LEU A 125 7.50 0.54 -10.71
N ALA A 126 7.08 0.84 -11.94
CA ALA A 126 7.95 1.30 -13.02
C ALA A 126 7.31 2.39 -13.90
N PRO A 127 8.11 3.29 -14.52
CA PRO A 127 7.62 4.21 -15.54
C PRO A 127 7.02 3.42 -16.71
N GLY A 128 5.81 3.79 -17.15
CA GLY A 128 5.06 2.99 -18.13
C GLY A 128 4.33 1.76 -17.59
N GLY A 129 4.23 1.59 -16.26
CA GLY A 129 3.44 0.55 -15.59
C GLY A 129 2.71 1.10 -14.34
N ASP A 130 2.39 0.20 -13.41
CA ASP A 130 1.96 0.57 -12.05
C ASP A 130 3.03 1.43 -11.37
N HIS A 131 2.64 2.48 -10.66
CA HIS A 131 3.53 3.27 -9.81
C HIS A 131 2.76 4.10 -8.77
N PHE A 132 3.50 4.65 -7.80
CA PHE A 132 2.96 5.52 -6.76
C PHE A 132 3.17 6.99 -7.13
N MET A 133 2.13 7.80 -6.98
CA MET A 133 2.10 9.22 -7.29
C MET A 133 1.72 10.03 -6.04
N VAL A 134 2.53 11.04 -5.71
CA VAL A 134 2.28 11.98 -4.61
C VAL A 134 2.03 13.35 -5.21
N MET A 135 0.80 13.84 -5.08
CA MET A 135 0.33 15.12 -5.63
C MET A 135 0.22 16.18 -4.52
N GLY A 136 0.19 17.46 -4.90
CA GLY A 136 -0.07 18.57 -3.96
C GLY A 136 1.08 18.95 -3.00
N TYR A 137 2.18 18.19 -2.96
CA TYR A 137 3.33 18.49 -2.10
C TYR A 137 4.17 19.63 -2.68
N ALA A 138 3.85 20.88 -2.34
CA ALA A 138 4.53 22.07 -2.86
C ALA A 138 6.04 22.21 -2.52
N PRO A 139 6.58 21.71 -1.40
CA PRO A 139 8.02 21.84 -1.10
C PRO A 139 8.93 21.05 -2.06
N ALA A 140 10.20 21.42 -2.08
CA ALA A 140 11.25 20.67 -2.79
C ALA A 140 11.51 19.33 -2.11
N ILE A 141 12.08 18.38 -2.85
CA ILE A 141 12.56 17.10 -2.35
C ILE A 141 13.94 16.87 -2.96
N GLU A 142 15.01 16.94 -2.15
CA GLU A 142 16.38 17.00 -2.66
C GLU A 142 16.94 15.59 -2.95
N ALA A 143 17.74 15.46 -4.01
CA ALA A 143 18.35 14.17 -4.35
C ALA A 143 19.43 13.80 -3.32
N GLY A 144 19.24 12.69 -2.62
CA GLY A 144 20.05 12.27 -1.48
C GLY A 144 19.32 12.27 -0.13
N ASP A 145 18.13 12.86 -0.05
CA ASP A 145 17.21 12.66 1.09
C ASP A 145 16.71 11.21 1.15
N THR A 146 16.11 10.82 2.27
CA THR A 146 15.37 9.55 2.41
C THR A 146 13.96 9.78 2.96
N ILE A 147 13.00 9.02 2.44
CA ILE A 147 11.57 9.11 2.75
C ILE A 147 11.08 7.76 3.26
N ASP A 148 10.23 7.77 4.29
CA ASP A 148 9.51 6.58 4.74
C ASP A 148 8.20 6.47 3.97
N VAL A 149 7.90 5.27 3.45
CA VAL A 149 6.67 4.97 2.69
C VAL A 149 5.85 3.94 3.46
N THR A 150 4.65 4.33 3.91
CA THR A 150 3.74 3.44 4.65
C THR A 150 2.62 2.97 3.73
N LEU A 151 2.65 1.70 3.38
CA LEU A 151 1.62 1.03 2.60
C LEU A 151 0.36 0.82 3.46
N LEU A 152 -0.80 1.10 2.87
CA LEU A 152 -2.12 0.82 3.44
C LEU A 152 -2.61 -0.50 2.84
N LEU A 153 -2.93 -1.47 3.68
CA LEU A 153 -3.29 -2.82 3.26
C LEU A 153 -4.79 -3.10 3.47
N GLU A 154 -5.35 -4.03 2.71
CA GLU A 154 -6.73 -4.49 2.97
C GLU A 154 -6.86 -5.05 4.41
N GLY A 155 -8.04 -4.88 5.00
CA GLY A 155 -8.26 -5.14 6.42
C GLY A 155 -7.74 -4.04 7.36
N GLY A 156 -7.12 -2.98 6.82
CA GLY A 156 -6.64 -1.84 7.60
C GLY A 156 -5.30 -2.07 8.31
N ALA A 157 -4.55 -3.10 7.91
CA ALA A 157 -3.15 -3.26 8.30
C ALA A 157 -2.25 -2.24 7.59
N THR A 158 -1.06 -2.02 8.12
CA THR A 158 -0.04 -1.11 7.57
C THR A 158 1.30 -1.81 7.45
N ALA A 159 2.12 -1.42 6.47
CA ALA A 159 3.50 -1.88 6.34
C ALA A 159 4.41 -0.71 5.94
N THR A 160 5.36 -0.37 6.80
CA THR A 160 6.28 0.77 6.57
C THR A 160 7.60 0.31 5.96
N VAL A 161 7.92 0.86 4.79
CA VAL A 161 9.23 0.76 4.16
C VAL A 161 10.00 2.05 4.45
N SER A 162 10.99 1.97 5.33
CA SER A 162 11.86 3.10 5.67
C SER A 162 13.03 3.27 4.70
N ASP A 163 13.64 4.46 4.76
CA ASP A 163 14.90 4.81 4.08
C ASP A 163 14.85 4.75 2.54
N VAL A 164 13.70 5.05 1.93
CA VAL A 164 13.56 5.08 0.46
C VAL A 164 14.29 6.32 -0.09
N ALA A 165 15.40 6.09 -0.79
CA ALA A 165 16.28 7.15 -1.26
C ALA A 165 15.64 8.05 -2.34
N VAL A 166 15.76 9.36 -2.19
CA VAL A 166 15.36 10.34 -3.19
C VAL A 166 16.44 10.44 -4.27
N ARG A 167 16.06 10.33 -5.55
CA ARG A 167 16.99 10.32 -6.68
C ARG A 167 16.47 11.20 -7.81
N THR A 168 17.38 11.92 -8.47
CA THR A 168 17.07 12.59 -9.74
C THR A 168 16.76 11.56 -10.81
N MET A 169 15.52 11.57 -11.29
CA MET A 169 15.08 10.75 -12.43
C MET A 169 14.62 11.68 -13.55
N LEU A 170 15.01 11.36 -14.78
CA LEU A 170 14.38 11.94 -15.97
C LEU A 170 12.89 11.57 -15.97
N SER A 171 12.06 12.39 -16.60
CA SER A 171 10.70 11.95 -16.92
C SER A 171 10.83 10.75 -17.87
N GLY A 172 10.02 9.70 -17.67
CA GLY A 172 9.77 8.77 -18.75
C GLY A 172 9.00 9.46 -19.88
N ASP A 173 8.98 8.87 -21.07
CA ASP A 173 8.08 9.26 -22.17
C ASP A 173 6.61 8.87 -21.89
N GLU A 174 6.16 9.10 -20.65
CA GLU A 174 4.81 8.80 -20.17
C GLU A 174 3.91 10.03 -20.37
N SER A 175 2.90 9.88 -21.24
CA SER A 175 2.04 10.98 -21.67
C SER A 175 0.97 11.29 -20.61
N TYR A 176 1.30 12.15 -19.65
CA TYR A 176 0.32 12.77 -18.75
C TYR A 176 -0.77 13.48 -19.58
N GLY A 177 -2.00 12.95 -19.52
CA GLY A 177 -3.09 13.40 -20.37
C GLY A 177 -3.66 14.76 -19.96
N ASP A 178 -3.22 15.81 -20.65
CA ASP A 178 -3.86 17.14 -20.77
C ASP A 178 -4.52 17.71 -19.49
N LEU A 179 -3.73 17.85 -18.43
CA LEU A 179 -4.06 18.69 -17.26
C LEU A 179 -3.03 19.82 -17.10
N GLY A 180 -2.62 20.40 -18.23
CA GLY A 180 -1.59 21.44 -18.32
C GLY A 180 -2.15 22.85 -18.49
N GLU A 181 -2.55 23.52 -17.40
CA GLU A 181 -2.77 24.98 -17.43
C GLU A 181 -1.43 25.73 -17.52
N HIS A 182 -1.01 25.99 -18.76
CA HIS A 182 -0.03 27.00 -19.19
C HIS A 182 1.27 27.20 -18.37
N ALA A 183 2.36 26.63 -18.89
CA ALA A 183 3.67 27.27 -18.85
C ALA A 183 4.22 27.35 -20.29
N ASP A 184 4.57 28.56 -20.75
CA ASP A 184 4.86 28.90 -22.14
C ASP A 184 6.25 28.46 -22.62
N HIS A 185 6.27 27.48 -23.54
CA HIS A 185 7.47 27.13 -24.31
C HIS A 185 7.73 28.17 -25.43
N ALA A 186 8.27 29.33 -25.05
CA ALA A 186 8.54 30.45 -25.95
C ALA A 186 9.71 30.20 -26.92
N GLU A 187 9.38 29.58 -28.06
CA GLU A 187 10.03 29.73 -29.38
C GLU A 187 11.55 29.48 -29.49
N HIS A 188 11.91 28.22 -29.74
CA HIS A 188 13.17 27.88 -30.42
C HIS A 188 13.03 28.18 -31.93
N ALA A 189 13.61 29.27 -32.42
CA ALA A 189 13.48 29.72 -33.81
C ALA A 189 14.85 29.93 -34.51
N ASP A 190 15.41 28.86 -35.07
CA ASP A 190 16.48 28.89 -36.09
C ASP A 190 16.19 27.80 -37.14
N HIS A 191 16.82 27.88 -38.33
CA HIS A 191 16.42 27.28 -39.61
C HIS A 191 15.09 27.85 -40.17
N ALA A 192 14.88 28.18 -41.46
CA ALA A 192 15.73 28.36 -42.66
C ALA A 192 14.92 29.24 -43.68
N GLU A 193 15.26 29.53 -44.95
CA GLU A 193 16.33 29.11 -45.87
C GLU A 193 16.57 30.19 -46.98
N HIS A 194 17.66 30.06 -47.73
CA HIS A 194 17.89 30.46 -49.13
C HIS A 194 17.27 31.75 -49.78
N LYS A 195 18.21 32.63 -50.20
CA LYS A 195 18.47 33.03 -51.61
C LYS A 195 17.45 33.92 -52.37
N HIS A 196 17.87 35.17 -52.64
CA HIS A 196 17.91 35.70 -54.01
C HIS A 196 19.01 36.76 -54.19
#